data_AF-A0A359MQ51-F1
#
_entry.id   AF-A0A359MQ51-F1
#
_cell.length_a   1.000
_cell.length_b   1.000
_cell.length_c   1.000
_cell.angle_alpha   90.00
_cell.angle_beta   90.00
_cell.angle_gamma   90.00
#
_symmetry.space_group_name_H-M   'P 1'
#
loop_
_entity.id
_entity.type
_entity.pdbx_description
1 polymer ?
#
loop_
_entity_poly.entity_id
_entity_poly.type
_entity_poly.pdbx_seq_one_letter_code
_entity_poly.pdbx_strand_id
1 'polypeptide(L)'
;MSAKKKLILIGICIGIIMIVFTVNVVRRMKDGNEGDKDGLVVNENVISRAEAYRLLSFLAYDKSERESLSFGITYADESMSDWYDSYVNAVWKMGLIEGSVNTSPKETLTYGECKSLIDQLILKYPRYQNIYAGLSFDFVKADDKIALTEFLELFEALLSVHPKEERRVKDKLLFVLGKEEVDNGSGRMVTDQGKYYYQNAKNYENQYEMLQPELSATEQEAVRKENEKTNSKNKQAGKEAAGLADGGTADSVEAGNFDNKDMVQLYLDKGIHAKVCGSEILYLTAVTTEKIVIRNVWIEQGQGKQVNAFVSGLKKSFEGKFPLSDEIDKVVGDITVENQKVVQISLKPDIIQGKVLQSGKDFIEVEGYGKIPLDQDYKIYKIYGELAMESTNSILVGYDTTDFVVSGGKISAALIKESIKAENIRVLIKTTDYTGYYHNEVTLTSDEEFTIQGKKNKKTYAAGETVTINPDYELLSDGRVKVETASEKGKIQLLSVKRMSGNPKYRGSIEIAKDANGLLIVNELPLEEYLYAVIPSEMPTYYGMEPLKVQAVCARSYAYRHLLANSLNQYGAHVDDSVSY
;
A
#
# COMPACT_ATOMS: atom_id res chain seq x y z
N MET A 1 -26.92 10.51 1.92
CA MET A 1 -27.25 9.82 3.20
C MET A 1 -28.58 10.40 3.72
N SER A 2 -29.60 9.58 4.01
CA SER A 2 -30.95 10.10 4.33
C SER A 2 -31.01 10.77 5.70
N ALA A 3 -31.89 11.78 5.85
CA ALA A 3 -32.06 12.56 7.09
C ALA A 3 -32.34 11.68 8.33
N LYS A 4 -32.97 10.50 8.14
CA LYS A 4 -33.19 9.52 9.20
C LYS A 4 -31.89 8.92 9.75
N LYS A 5 -30.88 8.67 8.91
CA LYS A 5 -29.57 8.18 9.37
C LYS A 5 -28.76 9.25 10.12
N LYS A 6 -28.94 10.54 9.80
CA LYS A 6 -28.33 11.66 10.57
C LYS A 6 -28.98 11.83 11.94
N LEU A 7 -30.30 11.71 12.04
CA LEU A 7 -31.02 11.79 13.32
C LEU A 7 -30.72 10.62 14.27
N ILE A 8 -30.52 9.41 13.73
CA ILE A 8 -30.11 8.24 14.53
C ILE A 8 -28.67 8.42 15.04
N LEU A 9 -27.75 8.94 14.22
CA LEU A 9 -26.36 9.18 14.64
C LEU A 9 -26.25 10.30 15.69
N ILE A 10 -27.02 11.39 15.54
CA ILE A 10 -27.07 12.47 16.54
C ILE A 10 -27.71 11.97 17.85
N GLY A 11 -28.73 11.11 17.78
CA GLY A 11 -29.35 10.49 18.95
C GLY A 11 -28.38 9.57 19.73
N ILE A 12 -27.54 8.82 19.02
CA ILE A 12 -26.49 7.97 19.64
C ILE A 12 -25.42 8.86 20.29
N CYS A 13 -24.98 9.94 19.64
CA CYS A 13 -24.01 10.87 20.24
C CYS A 13 -24.54 11.58 21.49
N ILE A 14 -25.82 12.00 21.51
CA ILE A 14 -26.43 12.64 22.68
C ILE A 14 -26.66 11.62 23.81
N GLY A 15 -27.00 10.36 23.48
CA GLY A 15 -27.12 9.27 24.44
C GLY A 15 -25.81 8.98 25.17
N ILE A 16 -24.70 8.90 24.44
CA ILE A 16 -23.36 8.70 25.00
C ILE A 16 -22.96 9.86 25.92
N ILE A 17 -23.23 11.10 25.53
CA ILE A 17 -22.95 12.30 26.35
C ILE A 17 -23.74 12.28 27.67
N MET A 18 -25.03 11.91 27.64
CA MET A 18 -25.88 11.85 28.83
C MET A 18 -25.45 10.75 29.81
N ILE A 19 -25.04 9.58 29.30
CA ILE A 19 -24.59 8.45 30.13
C ILE A 19 -23.25 8.77 30.82
N VAL A 20 -22.29 9.34 30.08
CA VAL A 20 -21.01 9.82 30.64
C VAL A 20 -21.25 10.87 31.71
N PHE A 21 -22.20 11.79 31.52
CA PHE A 21 -22.56 12.80 32.51
C PHE A 21 -23.13 12.18 33.80
N THR A 22 -24.04 11.19 33.70
CA THR A 22 -24.59 10.50 34.89
C THR A 22 -23.55 9.69 35.66
N VAL A 23 -22.63 9.01 34.97
CA VAL A 23 -21.58 8.21 35.63
C VAL A 23 -20.57 9.12 36.35
N ASN A 24 -20.22 10.27 35.76
CA ASN A 24 -19.33 11.24 36.39
C ASN A 24 -19.96 11.96 37.60
N VAL A 25 -21.27 12.25 37.56
CA VAL A 25 -21.99 12.83 38.70
C VAL A 25 -22.05 11.85 39.89
N VAL A 26 -22.25 10.56 39.63
CA VAL A 26 -22.27 9.52 40.68
C VAL A 26 -20.87 9.31 41.27
N ARG A 27 -19.81 9.41 40.47
CA ARG A 27 -18.41 9.32 40.94
C ARG A 27 -18.04 10.50 41.84
N ARG A 28 -18.48 11.72 41.49
CA ARG A 28 -18.22 12.95 42.27
C ARG A 28 -18.92 12.99 43.64
N MET A 29 -19.99 12.21 43.83
CA MET A 29 -20.64 12.06 45.14
C MET A 29 -19.96 11.05 46.06
N LYS A 30 -19.11 10.17 45.53
CA LYS A 30 -18.47 9.09 46.29
C LYS A 30 -17.10 9.46 46.86
N ASP A 31 -16.40 10.41 46.22
CA ASP A 31 -15.08 10.92 46.67
C ASP A 31 -15.14 11.94 47.82
N GLY A 32 -16.33 12.28 48.31
CA GLY A 32 -16.52 13.27 49.37
C GLY A 32 -16.27 12.78 50.80
N ASN A 33 -15.87 11.52 51.01
CA ASN A 33 -15.78 10.99 52.37
C ASN A 33 -14.85 9.76 52.47
N GLU A 34 -13.53 9.96 52.57
CA GLU A 34 -12.64 9.16 53.42
C GLU A 34 -11.21 9.74 53.42
N GLY A 35 -10.65 9.87 54.63
CA GLY A 35 -9.37 10.52 54.90
C GLY A 35 -8.15 9.62 54.63
N ASP A 36 -7.12 10.31 54.13
CA ASP A 36 -5.68 10.08 54.21
C ASP A 36 -5.21 8.75 54.85
N LYS A 37 -4.70 7.83 54.00
CA LYS A 37 -3.67 6.84 54.36
C LYS A 37 -2.72 6.59 53.20
N ASP A 38 -1.47 6.90 53.53
CA ASP A 38 -0.22 6.62 52.85
C ASP A 38 -0.13 5.21 52.22
N GLY A 39 0.34 5.16 50.98
CA GLY A 39 0.50 3.92 50.21
C GLY A 39 0.75 4.19 48.73
N LEU A 40 2.03 4.18 48.33
CA LEU A 40 2.57 4.05 46.97
C LEU A 40 1.54 3.68 45.88
N VAL A 41 1.00 4.70 45.17
CA VAL A 41 0.21 4.52 43.95
C VAL A 41 1.11 4.84 42.75
N VAL A 42 1.22 3.85 41.85
CA VAL A 42 2.01 3.85 40.62
C VAL A 42 1.52 4.94 39.65
N ASN A 43 2.43 5.78 39.13
CA ASN A 43 2.15 6.90 38.21
C ASN A 43 1.98 6.42 36.73
N GLU A 44 1.14 5.41 36.50
CA GLU A 44 1.01 4.70 35.20
C GLU A 44 0.02 5.31 34.19
N ASN A 45 -0.62 6.45 34.50
CA ASN A 45 -1.76 6.96 33.72
C ASN A 45 -1.61 8.39 33.18
N VAL A 46 -0.42 8.99 33.20
CA VAL A 46 -0.18 10.35 32.70
C VAL A 46 0.71 10.34 31.46
N ILE A 47 0.45 11.23 30.49
CA ILE A 47 1.22 11.27 29.24
C ILE A 47 2.51 12.08 29.41
N SER A 48 3.60 11.65 28.75
CA SER A 48 4.83 12.43 28.63
C SER A 48 4.75 13.44 27.49
N ARG A 49 5.59 14.48 27.53
CA ARG A 49 5.70 15.45 26.43
C ARG A 49 6.15 14.77 25.15
N ALA A 50 7.08 13.81 25.22
CA ALA A 50 7.55 13.02 24.10
C ALA A 50 6.41 12.27 23.40
N GLU A 51 5.55 11.59 24.16
CA GLU A 51 4.41 10.86 23.59
C GLU A 51 3.36 11.81 23.01
N ALA A 52 3.09 12.94 23.67
CA ALA A 52 2.22 13.98 23.15
C ALA A 52 2.74 14.56 21.82
N TYR A 53 4.04 14.89 21.74
CA TYR A 53 4.68 15.38 20.53
C TYR A 53 4.65 14.35 19.41
N ARG A 54 4.89 13.08 19.74
CA ARG A 54 4.76 11.95 18.80
C ARG A 54 3.38 11.93 18.16
N LEU A 55 2.32 11.91 18.98
CA LEU A 55 0.93 11.88 18.49
C LEU A 55 0.58 13.13 17.66
N LEU A 56 0.88 14.33 18.17
CA LEU A 56 0.57 15.58 17.48
C LEU A 56 1.29 15.71 16.12
N SER A 57 2.51 15.19 16.00
CA SER A 57 3.26 15.25 14.73
C SER A 57 2.52 14.60 13.55
N PHE A 58 1.73 13.55 13.82
CA PHE A 58 0.96 12.82 12.80
C PHE A 58 -0.22 13.60 12.24
N LEU A 59 -0.58 14.74 12.84
CA LEU A 59 -1.54 15.67 12.26
C LEU A 59 -1.00 16.34 10.99
N ALA A 60 0.33 16.45 10.86
CA ALA A 60 0.99 17.14 9.75
C ALA A 60 1.86 16.23 8.87
N TYR A 61 2.52 15.23 9.47
CA TYR A 61 3.56 14.45 8.79
C TYR A 61 3.34 12.94 8.92
N ASP A 62 3.58 12.20 7.84
CA ASP A 62 3.89 10.77 7.93
C ASP A 62 5.38 10.52 8.25
N LYS A 63 5.78 9.26 8.33
CA LYS A 63 7.18 8.87 8.62
C LYS A 63 8.17 9.45 7.61
N SER A 64 7.90 9.33 6.31
CA SER A 64 8.82 9.76 5.25
C SER A 64 8.96 11.28 5.21
N GLU A 65 7.84 11.99 5.34
CA GLU A 65 7.83 13.45 5.42
C GLU A 65 8.59 13.94 6.66
N ARG A 66 8.35 13.31 7.83
CA ARG A 66 9.01 13.63 9.10
C ARG A 66 10.53 13.44 9.04
N GLU A 67 10.98 12.32 8.49
CA GLU A 67 12.41 12.00 8.35
C GLU A 67 13.13 12.90 7.33
N SER A 68 12.38 13.55 6.43
CA SER A 68 12.93 14.50 5.46
C SER A 68 13.02 15.93 6.00
N LEU A 69 12.52 16.20 7.21
CA LEU A 69 12.57 17.54 7.80
C LEU A 69 14.00 17.94 8.17
N SER A 70 14.37 19.19 7.88
CA SER A 70 15.62 19.74 8.40
C SER A 70 15.56 19.83 9.93
N PHE A 71 16.59 19.31 10.59
CA PHE A 71 16.71 19.36 12.04
C PHE A 71 17.12 20.76 12.49
N GLY A 72 16.46 21.30 13.52
CA GLY A 72 16.79 22.64 14.02
C GLY A 72 16.43 22.91 15.48
N ILE A 73 16.01 21.88 16.22
CA ILE A 73 15.86 21.99 17.67
C ILE A 73 17.21 21.86 18.37
N THR A 74 17.34 22.48 19.54
CA THR A 74 18.48 22.32 20.45
C THR A 74 17.95 21.99 21.83
N TYR A 75 18.56 21.03 22.51
CA TYR A 75 18.25 20.72 23.91
C TYR A 75 19.14 21.54 24.83
N ALA A 76 18.59 21.98 25.96
CA ALA A 76 19.37 22.63 27.03
C ALA A 76 20.40 21.68 27.65
N ASP A 77 20.13 20.37 27.61
CA ASP A 77 21.04 19.30 28.01
C ASP A 77 21.05 18.21 26.92
N GLU A 78 22.22 17.83 26.43
CA GLU A 78 22.38 16.82 25.38
C GLU A 78 21.81 15.44 25.78
N SER A 79 21.77 15.14 27.08
CA SER A 79 21.18 13.90 27.60
C SER A 79 19.65 13.81 27.42
N MET A 80 19.00 14.91 27.03
CA MET A 80 17.59 14.94 26.68
C MET A 80 17.30 14.39 25.28
N SER A 81 18.32 14.17 24.43
CA SER A 81 18.15 13.54 23.11
C SER A 81 17.79 12.05 23.25
N ASP A 82 16.77 11.60 22.53
CA ASP A 82 16.33 10.19 22.55
C ASP A 82 15.46 9.85 21.31
N TRP A 83 14.78 8.69 21.32
CA TRP A 83 13.91 8.17 20.27
C TRP A 83 12.86 9.16 19.73
N TYR A 84 12.48 10.15 20.55
CA TYR A 84 11.45 11.13 20.22
C TYR A 84 11.94 12.33 19.39
N ASP A 85 13.25 12.46 19.17
CA ASP A 85 13.89 13.63 18.56
C ASP A 85 13.25 14.07 17.24
N SER A 86 12.97 13.12 16.35
CA SER A 86 12.31 13.41 15.07
C SER A 86 10.89 13.99 15.23
N TYR A 87 10.17 13.59 16.29
CA TYR A 87 8.83 14.07 16.58
C TYR A 87 8.84 15.44 17.26
N VAL A 88 9.79 15.68 18.17
CA VAL A 88 10.02 17.01 18.75
C VAL A 88 10.32 18.02 17.64
N ASN A 89 11.23 17.67 16.73
CA ASN A 89 11.56 18.51 15.58
C ASN A 89 10.35 18.75 14.67
N ALA A 90 9.48 17.75 14.47
CA ALA A 90 8.26 17.91 13.68
C ALA A 90 7.26 18.89 14.32
N VAL A 91 7.05 18.79 15.63
CA VAL A 91 6.18 19.71 16.39
C VAL A 91 6.74 21.14 16.40
N TRP A 92 8.06 21.29 16.43
CA TRP A 92 8.72 22.59 16.19
C TRP A 92 8.48 23.12 14.77
N LYS A 93 8.58 22.28 13.72
CA LYS A 93 8.27 22.69 12.34
C LYS A 93 6.80 23.08 12.14
N MET A 94 5.89 22.46 12.91
CA MET A 94 4.49 22.89 12.98
C MET A 94 4.33 24.27 13.65
N GLY A 95 5.34 24.72 14.39
CA GLY A 95 5.37 25.97 15.15
C GLY A 95 4.61 25.89 16.47
N LEU A 96 4.52 24.70 17.07
CA LEU A 96 3.82 24.50 18.35
C LEU A 96 4.74 24.72 19.56
N ILE A 97 6.05 24.57 19.38
CA ILE A 97 7.08 24.80 20.40
C ILE A 97 8.20 25.66 19.81
N GLU A 98 9.02 26.23 20.70
CA GLU A 98 10.26 26.91 20.32
C GLU A 98 11.36 25.92 19.94
N GLY A 99 12.39 26.40 19.22
CA GLY A 99 13.52 25.56 18.82
C GLY A 99 14.44 25.19 19.98
N SER A 100 14.50 25.99 21.03
CA SER A 100 15.29 25.72 22.24
C SER A 100 14.44 24.98 23.28
N VAL A 101 14.69 23.69 23.44
CA VAL A 101 13.95 22.80 24.33
C VAL A 101 14.63 22.78 25.70
N ASN A 102 14.03 23.47 26.66
CA ASN A 102 14.60 23.65 28.01
C ASN A 102 14.09 22.64 29.05
N THR A 103 13.08 21.85 28.70
CA THR A 103 12.45 20.87 29.58
C THR A 103 12.48 19.50 28.92
N SER A 104 12.82 18.47 29.69
CA SER A 104 13.00 17.14 29.13
C SER A 104 11.69 16.62 28.52
N PRO A 105 11.70 16.12 27.27
CA PRO A 105 10.51 15.49 26.70
C PRO A 105 10.07 14.22 27.44
N LYS A 106 10.93 13.60 28.26
CA LYS A 106 10.58 12.41 29.07
C LYS A 106 9.62 12.73 30.21
N GLU A 107 9.62 13.97 30.67
CA GLU A 107 8.75 14.41 31.76
C GLU A 107 7.28 14.46 31.33
N THR A 108 6.39 14.43 32.33
CA THR A 108 4.93 14.46 32.17
C THR A 108 4.45 15.82 31.66
N LEU A 109 3.45 15.79 30.78
CA LEU A 109 2.78 17.00 30.28
C LEU A 109 1.71 17.49 31.27
N THR A 110 1.65 18.80 31.51
CA THR A 110 0.57 19.41 32.32
C THR A 110 -0.60 19.89 31.45
N TYR A 111 -1.76 20.15 32.04
CA TYR A 111 -2.87 20.77 31.29
C TYR A 111 -2.49 22.13 30.72
N GLY A 112 -1.77 22.97 31.45
CA GLY A 112 -1.36 24.30 30.98
C GLY A 112 -0.48 24.22 29.73
N GLU A 113 0.49 23.30 29.74
CA GLU A 113 1.37 23.05 28.60
C GLU A 113 0.61 22.44 27.42
N CYS A 114 -0.25 21.46 27.68
CA CYS A 114 -1.10 20.88 26.65
C CYS A 114 -1.98 21.95 25.99
N LYS A 115 -2.60 22.83 26.79
CA LYS A 115 -3.41 23.94 26.29
C LYS A 115 -2.59 24.87 25.40
N SER A 116 -1.37 25.23 25.82
CA SER A 116 -0.47 26.07 25.03
C SER A 116 -0.16 25.46 23.65
N LEU A 117 0.15 24.16 23.60
CA LEU A 117 0.38 23.45 22.33
C LEU A 117 -0.83 23.52 21.39
N ILE A 118 -2.03 23.29 21.94
CA ILE A 118 -3.26 23.31 21.16
C ILE A 118 -3.67 24.73 20.75
N ASP A 119 -3.46 25.74 21.60
CA ASP A 119 -3.68 27.15 21.24
C ASP A 119 -2.77 27.58 20.08
N GLN A 120 -1.47 27.18 20.08
CA GLN A 120 -0.58 27.41 18.95
C GLN A 120 -1.06 26.70 17.68
N LEU A 121 -1.57 25.46 17.81
CA LEU A 121 -2.15 24.72 16.70
C LEU A 121 -3.39 25.43 16.13
N ILE A 122 -4.26 25.98 16.99
CA ILE A 122 -5.43 26.75 16.58
C ILE A 122 -5.01 28.05 15.88
N LEU A 123 -4.02 28.76 16.40
CA LEU A 123 -3.49 29.98 15.79
C LEU A 123 -2.96 29.73 14.37
N LYS A 124 -2.23 28.63 14.18
CA LYS A 124 -1.72 28.20 12.87
C LYS A 124 -2.83 27.69 11.95
N TYR A 125 -3.80 26.98 12.51
CA TYR A 125 -4.86 26.30 11.79
C TYR A 125 -6.22 26.57 12.45
N PRO A 126 -6.88 27.70 12.10
CA PRO A 126 -8.13 28.15 12.75
C PRO A 126 -9.29 27.14 12.74
N ARG A 127 -9.22 26.11 11.89
CA ARG A 127 -10.19 25.00 11.87
C ARG A 127 -10.35 24.29 13.22
N TYR A 128 -9.34 24.31 14.09
CA TYR A 128 -9.39 23.67 15.41
C TYR A 128 -10.03 24.54 16.51
N GLN A 129 -10.52 25.76 16.20
CA GLN A 129 -11.00 26.73 17.19
C GLN A 129 -12.03 26.22 18.21
N ASN A 130 -12.82 25.20 17.86
CA ASN A 130 -13.88 24.65 18.70
C ASN A 130 -13.48 23.34 19.42
N ILE A 131 -12.20 22.96 19.41
CA ILE A 131 -11.75 21.64 19.87
C ILE A 131 -12.08 21.38 21.35
N TYR A 132 -12.02 22.42 22.19
CA TYR A 132 -12.25 22.28 23.63
C TYR A 132 -13.71 22.03 24.02
N ALA A 133 -14.67 22.43 23.18
CA ALA A 133 -16.09 22.37 23.53
C ALA A 133 -16.66 20.94 23.65
N GLY A 134 -15.96 19.95 23.08
CA GLY A 134 -16.39 18.55 23.03
C GLY A 134 -15.65 17.63 24.00
N LEU A 135 -14.74 18.14 24.83
CA LEU A 135 -13.93 17.32 25.73
C LEU A 135 -14.66 17.06 27.06
N SER A 136 -14.41 15.89 27.64
CA SER A 136 -14.95 15.47 28.94
C SER A 136 -14.29 16.17 30.14
N PHE A 137 -13.19 16.88 29.90
CA PHE A 137 -12.37 17.59 30.87
C PHE A 137 -12.12 19.04 30.44
N ASP A 138 -11.63 19.87 31.37
CA ASP A 138 -11.26 21.26 31.13
C ASP A 138 -9.78 21.51 31.47
N PHE A 139 -9.29 22.70 31.13
CA PHE A 139 -7.90 23.12 31.34
C PHE A 139 -7.75 24.09 32.52
N VAL A 140 -8.68 24.07 33.49
CA VAL A 140 -8.66 25.02 34.63
C VAL A 140 -7.48 24.76 35.56
N LYS A 141 -7.10 23.49 35.75
CA LYS A 141 -6.00 23.08 36.64
C LYS A 141 -4.68 23.01 35.88
N ALA A 142 -4.13 24.17 35.52
CA ALA A 142 -2.97 24.26 34.62
C ALA A 142 -1.73 23.44 35.07
N ASP A 143 -1.48 23.35 36.38
CA ASP A 143 -0.31 22.65 36.93
C ASP A 143 -0.52 21.13 37.10
N ASP A 144 -1.77 20.65 37.01
CA ASP A 144 -2.07 19.22 37.11
C ASP A 144 -1.56 18.49 35.85
N LYS A 145 -1.16 17.23 36.05
CA LYS A 145 -0.69 16.35 34.96
C LYS A 145 -1.90 15.83 34.18
N ILE A 146 -1.80 15.84 32.84
CA ILE A 146 -2.89 15.31 32.00
C ILE A 146 -2.85 13.79 31.94
N ALA A 147 -4.02 13.17 32.13
CA ALA A 147 -4.14 11.72 32.01
C ALA A 147 -3.97 11.29 30.55
N LEU A 148 -3.39 10.11 30.34
CA LEU A 148 -3.22 9.53 29.00
C LEU A 148 -4.57 9.38 28.29
N THR A 149 -5.61 8.92 28.98
CA THR A 149 -6.97 8.78 28.42
C THR A 149 -7.55 10.11 27.95
N GLU A 150 -7.34 11.19 28.71
CA GLU A 150 -7.81 12.54 28.35
C GLU A 150 -7.04 13.10 27.16
N PHE A 151 -5.72 12.87 27.10
CA PHE A 151 -4.94 13.26 25.93
C PHE A 151 -5.35 12.47 24.68
N LEU A 152 -5.64 11.17 24.81
CA LEU A 152 -6.14 10.36 23.70
C LEU A 152 -7.53 10.83 23.23
N GLU A 153 -8.42 11.22 24.15
CA GLU A 153 -9.69 11.85 23.81
C GLU A 153 -9.49 13.15 23.01
N LEU A 154 -8.59 14.03 23.48
CA LEU A 154 -8.19 15.23 22.75
C LEU A 154 -7.62 14.91 21.37
N PHE A 155 -6.76 13.90 21.26
CA PHE A 155 -6.16 13.52 19.99
C PHE A 155 -7.20 12.99 18.99
N GLU A 156 -8.14 12.15 19.43
CA GLU A 156 -9.27 11.71 18.60
C GLU A 156 -10.15 12.90 18.17
N ALA A 157 -10.40 13.86 19.07
CA ALA A 157 -11.11 15.08 18.73
C ALA A 157 -10.37 15.86 17.63
N LEU A 158 -9.04 15.97 17.70
CA LEU A 158 -8.22 16.65 16.69
C LEU A 158 -8.28 15.94 15.33
N LEU A 159 -8.20 14.61 15.32
CA LEU A 159 -8.40 13.82 14.10
C LEU A 159 -9.80 14.00 13.51
N SER A 160 -10.80 14.18 14.37
CA SER A 160 -12.20 14.26 13.97
C SER A 160 -12.56 15.50 13.15
N VAL A 161 -11.75 16.58 13.27
CA VAL A 161 -11.93 17.85 12.53
C VAL A 161 -11.83 17.66 11.01
N HIS A 162 -11.08 16.66 10.54
CA HIS A 162 -10.97 16.36 9.11
C HIS A 162 -11.99 15.28 8.70
N PRO A 163 -12.59 15.38 7.49
CA PRO A 163 -13.33 14.28 6.89
C PRO A 163 -12.51 12.99 6.87
N LYS A 164 -13.14 11.83 7.04
CA LYS A 164 -12.44 10.53 7.16
C LYS A 164 -11.52 10.25 5.96
N GLU A 165 -11.92 10.71 4.77
CA GLU A 165 -11.20 10.55 3.52
C GLU A 165 -9.90 11.37 3.51
N GLU A 166 -9.90 12.55 4.13
CA GLU A 166 -8.77 13.50 4.17
C GLU A 166 -7.81 13.27 5.34
N ARG A 167 -8.21 12.51 6.37
CA ARG A 167 -7.35 12.21 7.52
C ARG A 167 -6.07 11.49 7.09
N ARG A 168 -4.91 11.96 7.54
CA ARG A 168 -3.64 11.24 7.37
C ARG A 168 -3.61 9.97 8.22
N VAL A 169 -4.05 10.08 9.48
CA VAL A 169 -4.22 8.93 10.37
C VAL A 169 -5.51 8.19 10.02
N LYS A 170 -5.39 6.91 9.69
CA LYS A 170 -6.50 6.02 9.32
C LYS A 170 -6.70 4.95 10.39
N ASP A 171 -7.96 4.60 10.61
CA ASP A 171 -8.35 3.39 11.33
C ASP A 171 -8.22 2.18 10.39
N LYS A 172 -7.45 1.17 10.80
CA LYS A 172 -7.32 -0.09 10.04
C LYS A 172 -7.57 -1.30 10.94
N LEU A 173 -8.29 -2.27 10.39
CA LEU A 173 -8.29 -3.65 10.87
C LEU A 173 -7.23 -4.41 10.09
N LEU A 174 -6.18 -4.88 10.77
CA LEU A 174 -5.05 -5.58 10.16
C LEU A 174 -4.95 -7.00 10.72
N PHE A 175 -4.64 -7.98 9.87
CA PHE A 175 -4.28 -9.33 10.30
C PHE A 175 -2.77 -9.49 10.28
N VAL A 176 -2.17 -9.76 11.44
CA VAL A 176 -0.71 -9.84 11.58
C VAL A 176 -0.19 -11.16 11.05
N LEU A 177 0.58 -11.10 9.97
CA LEU A 177 1.21 -12.26 9.36
C LEU A 177 2.62 -12.47 9.90
N GLY A 178 3.33 -11.45 10.37
CA GLY A 178 4.64 -11.69 10.97
C GLY A 178 5.56 -10.50 10.80
N LYS A 179 6.86 -10.79 10.75
CA LYS A 179 7.91 -9.79 10.68
C LYS A 179 8.64 -9.93 9.36
N GLU A 180 8.96 -8.80 8.74
CA GLU A 180 9.93 -8.78 7.67
C GLU A 180 11.33 -8.94 8.26
N GLU A 181 12.05 -9.99 7.85
CA GLU A 181 13.44 -10.17 8.21
C GLU A 181 14.29 -9.17 7.41
N VAL A 182 14.94 -8.24 8.12
CA VAL A 182 15.90 -7.28 7.57
C VAL A 182 17.15 -7.33 8.42
N ASP A 183 18.33 -7.38 7.79
CA ASP A 183 19.65 -7.55 8.43
C ASP A 183 20.00 -6.49 9.49
N ASN A 184 19.26 -5.37 9.56
CA ASN A 184 19.53 -4.23 10.44
C ASN A 184 18.60 -4.12 11.67
N GLY A 185 17.75 -5.13 11.93
CA GLY A 185 16.88 -5.16 13.12
C GLY A 185 15.66 -4.22 13.10
N SER A 186 15.50 -3.39 12.06
CA SER A 186 14.39 -2.42 11.88
C SER A 186 13.15 -3.04 11.21
N GLY A 187 12.86 -4.31 11.52
CA GLY A 187 11.84 -5.09 10.81
C GLY A 187 10.45 -4.44 10.83
N ARG A 188 9.71 -4.59 9.74
CA ARG A 188 8.32 -4.16 9.62
C ARG A 188 7.35 -5.28 9.98
N MET A 189 6.21 -4.93 10.55
CA MET A 189 5.09 -5.85 10.74
C MET A 189 4.45 -6.10 9.38
N VAL A 190 4.46 -7.36 8.94
CA VAL A 190 3.78 -7.80 7.73
C VAL A 190 2.35 -8.15 8.09
N THR A 191 1.40 -7.59 7.34
CA THR A 191 -0.03 -7.81 7.51
C THR A 191 -0.70 -8.17 6.18
N ASP A 192 -1.97 -8.57 6.22
CA ASP A 192 -2.80 -8.79 5.03
C ASP A 192 -2.89 -7.56 4.12
N GLN A 193 -2.78 -6.35 4.69
CA GLN A 193 -2.89 -5.06 3.98
C GLN A 193 -1.56 -4.31 3.85
N GLY A 194 -0.43 -5.01 3.92
CA GLY A 194 0.90 -4.44 3.67
C GLY A 194 1.83 -4.48 4.87
N LYS A 195 2.92 -3.71 4.78
CA LYS A 195 4.02 -3.71 5.74
C LYS A 195 4.08 -2.38 6.49
N TYR A 196 4.17 -2.43 7.82
CA TYR A 196 4.14 -1.24 8.65
C TYR A 196 5.31 -1.19 9.66
N TYR A 197 5.90 -0.01 9.82
CA TYR A 197 6.81 0.29 10.92
C TYR A 197 6.04 0.36 12.24
N TYR A 198 6.60 -0.22 13.30
CA TYR A 198 5.96 -0.29 14.63
C TYR A 198 6.93 0.02 15.77
N GLN A 199 8.14 0.51 15.47
CA GLN A 199 9.20 0.74 16.46
C GLN A 199 8.76 1.61 17.64
N ASN A 200 7.96 2.64 17.38
CA ASN A 200 7.42 3.55 18.39
C ASN A 200 5.90 3.40 18.56
N ALA A 201 5.32 2.29 18.08
CA ALA A 201 3.91 2.01 18.28
C ALA A 201 3.61 1.80 19.78
N LYS A 202 2.40 2.11 20.22
CA LYS A 202 1.96 1.84 21.61
C LYS A 202 0.76 0.89 21.61
N ASN A 203 0.53 0.20 22.71
CA ASN A 203 -0.73 -0.50 22.93
C ASN A 203 -1.60 0.36 23.87
N TYR A 204 -2.75 0.82 23.37
CA TYR A 204 -3.72 1.58 24.14
C TYR A 204 -5.07 0.85 24.29
N GLU A 205 -5.10 -0.47 24.11
CA GLU A 205 -6.30 -1.29 24.25
C GLU A 205 -7.05 -1.01 25.56
N ASN A 206 -6.38 -1.06 26.70
CA ASN A 206 -6.99 -0.78 28.01
C ASN A 206 -7.56 0.65 28.09
N GLN A 207 -6.86 1.65 27.56
CA GLN A 207 -7.32 3.04 27.56
C GLN A 207 -8.52 3.24 26.63
N TYR A 208 -8.56 2.53 25.50
CA TYR A 208 -9.68 2.57 24.56
C TYR A 208 -10.91 1.83 25.08
N GLU A 209 -10.75 0.73 25.82
CA GLU A 209 -11.85 0.09 26.56
C GLU A 209 -12.51 1.08 27.53
N MET A 210 -11.72 1.94 28.21
CA MET A 210 -12.24 2.97 29.12
C MET A 210 -12.95 4.11 28.38
N LEU A 211 -12.50 4.47 27.18
CA LEU A 211 -13.12 5.52 26.35
C LEU A 211 -14.42 5.06 25.68
N GLN A 212 -14.64 3.74 25.49
CA GLN A 212 -15.79 3.19 24.77
C GLN A 212 -16.43 1.99 25.51
N PRO A 213 -17.07 2.20 26.68
CA PRO A 213 -17.56 1.12 27.53
C PRO A 213 -18.71 0.27 26.95
N GLU A 214 -19.38 0.70 25.88
CA GLU A 214 -20.56 -0.02 25.35
C GLU A 214 -20.22 -1.15 24.34
N LEU A 215 -19.00 -1.21 23.77
CA LEU A 215 -18.63 -2.30 22.85
C LEU A 215 -18.21 -3.61 23.58
N SER A 216 -17.85 -3.52 24.85
CA SER A 216 -17.12 -4.59 25.55
C SER A 216 -18.00 -5.64 26.25
N ALA A 217 -19.33 -5.45 26.29
CA ALA A 217 -20.22 -6.31 27.07
C ALA A 217 -20.40 -7.72 26.49
N THR A 218 -20.12 -7.94 25.20
CA THR A 218 -20.44 -9.21 24.51
C THR A 218 -19.26 -10.17 24.33
N GLU A 219 -18.02 -9.74 24.58
CA GLU A 219 -16.81 -10.51 24.25
C GLU A 219 -15.91 -10.84 25.48
N GLN A 220 -16.15 -10.18 26.61
CA GLN A 220 -15.22 -10.18 27.76
C GLN A 220 -15.26 -11.44 28.65
N GLU A 221 -16.18 -12.38 28.47
CA GLU A 221 -16.27 -13.56 29.36
C GLU A 221 -15.41 -14.75 28.94
N ALA A 222 -14.94 -14.78 27.68
CA ALA A 222 -14.09 -15.84 27.15
C ALA A 222 -12.59 -15.54 27.29
N VAL A 223 -12.17 -14.28 27.05
CA VAL A 223 -10.74 -13.87 27.02
C VAL A 223 -10.14 -13.75 28.42
N ARG A 224 -10.92 -13.30 29.43
CA ARG A 224 -10.45 -13.16 30.81
C ARG A 224 -10.02 -14.50 31.44
N LYS A 225 -10.65 -15.61 31.07
CA LYS A 225 -10.35 -16.95 31.62
C LYS A 225 -9.11 -17.62 31.02
N GLU A 226 -8.59 -17.14 29.89
CA GLU A 226 -7.36 -17.64 29.28
C GLU A 226 -6.12 -16.84 29.72
N ASN A 227 -6.22 -15.50 29.82
CA ASN A 227 -5.08 -14.66 30.21
C ASN A 227 -4.65 -14.83 31.69
N GLU A 228 -5.57 -15.20 32.59
CA GLU A 228 -5.22 -15.54 33.97
C GLU A 228 -4.38 -16.84 34.10
N LYS A 229 -4.53 -17.77 33.16
CA LYS A 229 -3.75 -19.03 33.14
C LYS A 229 -2.33 -18.85 32.60
N THR A 230 -2.11 -17.87 31.73
CA THR A 230 -0.79 -17.60 31.14
C THR A 230 0.11 -16.83 32.11
N ASN A 231 -0.48 -15.89 32.88
CA ASN A 231 0.26 -15.10 33.87
C ASN A 231 0.68 -15.89 35.12
N SER A 232 -0.03 -16.96 35.49
CA SER A 232 0.39 -17.81 36.63
C SER A 232 1.60 -18.69 36.31
N LYS A 233 1.81 -19.07 35.03
CA LYS A 233 2.97 -19.88 34.61
C LYS A 233 4.26 -19.07 34.52
N ASN A 234 4.20 -17.80 34.12
CA ASN A 234 5.40 -16.96 33.98
C ASN A 234 5.97 -16.45 35.33
N LYS A 235 5.18 -16.43 36.41
CA LYS A 235 5.68 -16.10 37.76
C LYS A 235 6.50 -17.21 38.41
N GLN A 236 6.42 -18.44 37.92
CA GLN A 236 7.08 -19.60 38.55
C GLN A 236 8.45 -19.93 37.93
N ALA A 237 8.75 -19.42 36.72
CA ALA A 237 10.04 -19.61 36.05
C ALA A 237 11.11 -18.56 36.41
N GLY A 238 10.73 -17.42 37.00
CA GLY A 238 11.64 -16.31 37.32
C GLY A 238 12.25 -16.32 38.73
N LYS A 239 11.99 -17.34 39.56
CA LYS A 239 12.43 -17.36 40.98
C LYS A 239 13.68 -18.18 41.27
N GLU A 240 14.33 -18.80 40.29
CA GLU A 240 15.54 -19.61 40.51
C GLU A 240 16.86 -18.96 40.07
N ALA A 241 16.88 -17.68 39.67
CA ALA A 241 18.12 -17.03 39.25
C ALA A 241 18.21 -15.56 39.70
N ALA A 242 18.43 -15.32 41.00
CA ALA A 242 19.10 -14.11 41.50
C ALA A 242 19.36 -14.23 43.02
N GLY A 243 20.50 -14.81 43.37
CA GLY A 243 21.10 -14.63 44.69
C GLY A 243 22.29 -13.68 44.59
N LEU A 244 22.30 -12.68 45.49
CA LEU A 244 23.43 -11.81 45.88
C LEU A 244 23.87 -10.71 44.91
N ALA A 245 23.55 -9.44 45.21
CA ALA A 245 24.47 -8.48 45.86
C ALA A 245 23.87 -7.06 45.93
N ASP A 246 24.37 -6.32 46.89
CA ASP A 246 23.86 -5.12 47.59
C ASP A 246 24.24 -3.77 46.95
N GLY A 247 23.45 -2.73 47.25
CA GLY A 247 23.93 -1.35 47.47
C GLY A 247 23.90 -0.35 46.30
N GLY A 248 22.83 0.47 46.20
CA GLY A 248 22.82 1.68 45.36
C GLY A 248 21.50 2.46 45.43
N THR A 249 21.59 3.77 45.62
CA THR A 249 20.54 4.75 45.92
C THR A 249 19.38 4.84 44.92
N ALA A 250 18.17 5.03 45.45
CA ALA A 250 16.92 5.18 44.72
C ALA A 250 16.79 6.58 44.10
N ASP A 251 16.71 6.66 42.77
CA ASP A 251 16.07 7.76 42.03
C ASP A 251 15.67 7.30 40.61
N SER A 252 14.47 7.71 40.20
CA SER A 252 13.82 7.50 38.89
C SER A 252 13.53 6.06 38.45
N VAL A 253 12.29 5.60 38.68
CA VAL A 253 11.74 4.41 38.03
C VAL A 253 11.24 4.82 36.64
N GLU A 254 11.94 4.33 35.62
CA GLU A 254 11.56 4.45 34.21
C GLU A 254 10.14 3.91 33.98
N ALA A 255 9.36 4.62 33.16
CA ALA A 255 8.08 4.15 32.65
C ALA A 255 8.24 2.75 32.05
N GLY A 256 7.30 1.85 32.35
CA GLY A 256 7.31 0.47 31.86
C GLY A 256 7.65 0.39 30.37
N ASN A 257 8.87 -0.04 30.09
CA ASN A 257 9.35 -0.35 28.74
C ASN A 257 8.53 -1.54 28.22
N PHE A 258 7.43 -1.26 27.52
CA PHE A 258 6.91 -2.22 26.56
C PHE A 258 7.96 -2.30 25.45
N ASP A 259 8.82 -3.33 25.48
CA ASP A 259 9.81 -3.52 24.42
C ASP A 259 9.04 -3.86 23.14
N ASN A 260 8.87 -2.86 22.28
CA ASN A 260 8.14 -2.99 21.02
C ASN A 260 8.73 -4.09 20.12
N LYS A 261 9.96 -4.58 20.41
CA LYS A 261 10.58 -5.71 19.71
C LYS A 261 9.68 -6.94 19.61
N ASP A 262 8.80 -7.17 20.58
CA ASP A 262 7.95 -8.37 20.61
C ASP A 262 6.53 -8.16 20.09
N MET A 263 6.11 -6.94 19.69
CA MET A 263 4.73 -6.66 19.25
C MET A 263 4.25 -7.63 18.16
N VAL A 264 5.09 -7.92 17.16
CA VAL A 264 4.73 -8.88 16.11
C VAL A 264 4.48 -10.28 16.67
N GLN A 265 5.30 -10.73 17.62
CA GLN A 265 5.15 -12.04 18.24
C GLN A 265 3.89 -12.11 19.11
N LEU A 266 3.56 -11.02 19.83
CA LEU A 266 2.35 -10.94 20.66
C LEU A 266 1.05 -11.04 19.85
N TYR A 267 1.05 -10.46 18.64
CA TYR A 267 -0.14 -10.37 17.80
C TYR A 267 -0.12 -11.30 16.59
N LEU A 268 0.86 -12.17 16.45
CA LEU A 268 0.97 -13.11 15.34
C LEU A 268 -0.34 -13.90 15.16
N ASP A 269 -0.83 -13.91 13.92
CA ASP A 269 -2.07 -14.56 13.49
C ASP A 269 -3.35 -14.00 14.13
N LYS A 270 -3.30 -12.80 14.72
CA LYS A 270 -4.44 -12.08 15.29
C LYS A 270 -4.87 -10.88 14.44
N GLY A 271 -6.14 -10.53 14.56
CA GLY A 271 -6.68 -9.26 14.09
C GLY A 271 -6.40 -8.13 15.09
N ILE A 272 -5.93 -6.99 14.61
CA ILE A 272 -5.69 -5.79 15.42
C ILE A 272 -6.39 -4.58 14.81
N HIS A 273 -7.05 -3.79 15.66
CA HIS A 273 -7.47 -2.43 15.32
C HIS A 273 -6.32 -1.48 15.61
N ALA A 274 -5.85 -0.78 14.59
CA ALA A 274 -4.69 0.09 14.66
C ALA A 274 -4.96 1.46 14.04
N LYS A 275 -4.36 2.49 14.65
CA LYS A 275 -4.21 3.81 14.02
C LYS A 275 -2.92 3.82 13.21
N VAL A 276 -3.03 4.16 11.94
CA VAL A 276 -1.92 4.10 10.97
C VAL A 276 -1.79 5.42 10.23
N CYS A 277 -0.57 5.95 10.09
CA CYS A 277 -0.26 7.09 9.24
C CYS A 277 0.79 6.67 8.21
N GLY A 278 0.42 6.68 6.92
CA GLY A 278 1.28 6.17 5.86
C GLY A 278 1.70 4.71 6.11
N SER A 279 3.00 4.49 6.28
CA SER A 279 3.60 3.18 6.56
C SER A 279 3.92 2.93 8.04
N GLU A 280 3.42 3.75 8.96
CA GLU A 280 3.73 3.67 10.40
C GLU A 280 2.47 3.40 11.24
N ILE A 281 2.53 2.41 12.12
CA ILE A 281 1.53 2.17 13.16
C ILE A 281 1.80 3.13 14.31
N LEU A 282 0.80 3.93 14.67
CA LEU A 282 0.86 4.87 15.79
C LEU A 282 0.63 4.12 17.10
N TYR A 283 -0.48 3.39 17.18
CA TYR A 283 -0.86 2.59 18.33
C TYR A 283 -2.00 1.63 17.98
N LEU A 284 -2.17 0.61 18.82
CA LEU A 284 -3.28 -0.33 18.79
C LEU A 284 -4.39 0.14 19.72
N THR A 285 -5.64 -0.06 19.29
CA THR A 285 -6.85 0.29 20.06
C THR A 285 -7.60 -0.93 20.56
N ALA A 286 -7.44 -2.09 19.91
CA ALA A 286 -8.05 -3.36 20.31
C ALA A 286 -7.42 -4.55 19.57
N VAL A 287 -7.48 -5.73 20.17
CA VAL A 287 -7.34 -7.01 19.48
C VAL A 287 -8.73 -7.56 19.17
N THR A 288 -8.93 -8.14 18.00
CA THR A 288 -10.23 -8.69 17.61
C THR A 288 -10.15 -10.18 17.25
N THR A 289 -11.24 -10.88 17.52
CA THR A 289 -11.48 -12.25 17.08
C THR A 289 -12.48 -12.34 15.93
N GLU A 290 -12.97 -11.19 15.45
CA GLU A 290 -13.89 -11.06 14.32
C GLU A 290 -13.35 -11.72 13.05
N LYS A 291 -14.26 -11.99 12.12
CA LYS A 291 -13.94 -12.55 10.80
C LYS A 291 -13.12 -11.55 9.97
N ILE A 292 -11.94 -11.96 9.55
CA ILE A 292 -11.08 -11.22 8.62
C ILE A 292 -10.91 -12.02 7.34
N VAL A 293 -11.09 -11.35 6.20
CA VAL A 293 -10.92 -11.96 4.87
C VAL A 293 -9.61 -11.48 4.26
N ILE A 294 -8.64 -12.39 4.16
CA ILE A 294 -7.38 -12.16 3.47
C ILE A 294 -7.61 -12.48 1.98
N ARG A 295 -7.64 -11.45 1.14
CA ARG A 295 -8.04 -11.57 -0.27
C ARG A 295 -6.91 -11.95 -1.21
N ASN A 296 -7.28 -12.58 -2.32
CA ASN A 296 -6.42 -12.86 -3.49
C ASN A 296 -5.11 -13.57 -3.14
N VAL A 297 -5.12 -14.44 -2.13
CA VAL A 297 -3.95 -15.16 -1.61
C VAL A 297 -3.56 -16.29 -2.57
N TRP A 298 -2.25 -16.46 -2.81
CA TRP A 298 -1.72 -17.66 -3.47
C TRP A 298 -1.71 -18.82 -2.47
N ILE A 299 -2.60 -19.79 -2.66
CA ILE A 299 -2.67 -21.00 -1.83
C ILE A 299 -1.80 -22.06 -2.50
N GLU A 300 -0.68 -22.41 -1.84
CA GLU A 300 0.26 -23.40 -2.35
C GLU A 300 -0.33 -24.81 -2.21
N GLN A 301 -0.87 -25.12 -1.03
CA GLN A 301 -1.45 -26.43 -0.74
C GLN A 301 -2.48 -26.33 0.40
N GLY A 302 -3.56 -27.10 0.32
CA GLY A 302 -4.49 -27.32 1.42
C GLY A 302 -4.81 -28.80 1.57
N GLN A 303 -4.63 -29.37 2.76
CA GLN A 303 -4.98 -30.76 3.05
C GLN A 303 -5.39 -30.92 4.52
N GLY A 304 -6.47 -31.65 4.77
CA GLY A 304 -6.99 -31.83 6.11
C GLY A 304 -7.29 -30.48 6.75
N LYS A 305 -6.68 -30.16 7.90
CA LYS A 305 -6.84 -28.84 8.54
C LYS A 305 -5.74 -27.85 8.17
N GLN A 306 -4.75 -28.21 7.37
CA GLN A 306 -3.61 -27.34 7.11
C GLN A 306 -3.76 -26.64 5.77
N VAL A 307 -3.45 -25.34 5.74
CA VAL A 307 -3.48 -24.51 4.53
C VAL A 307 -2.15 -23.75 4.43
N ASN A 308 -1.30 -24.14 3.50
CA ASN A 308 -0.06 -23.46 3.17
C ASN A 308 -0.31 -22.44 2.07
N ALA A 309 0.07 -21.20 2.32
CA ALA A 309 -0.19 -20.08 1.43
C ALA A 309 0.95 -19.07 1.45
N PHE A 310 1.07 -18.33 0.35
CA PHE A 310 1.98 -17.21 0.20
C PHE A 310 1.21 -15.89 0.17
N VAL A 311 1.44 -15.08 1.20
CA VAL A 311 0.70 -13.84 1.43
C VAL A 311 1.64 -12.75 1.91
N SER A 312 1.54 -11.57 1.29
CA SER A 312 2.33 -10.39 1.66
C SER A 312 3.85 -10.61 1.67
N GLY A 313 4.34 -11.55 0.84
CA GLY A 313 5.76 -11.91 0.75
C GLY A 313 6.22 -12.97 1.76
N LEU A 314 5.31 -13.56 2.54
CA LEU A 314 5.62 -14.59 3.52
C LEU A 314 4.93 -15.91 3.16
N LYS A 315 5.64 -17.02 3.38
CA LYS A 315 5.04 -18.35 3.45
C LYS A 315 4.37 -18.53 4.80
N LYS A 316 3.12 -18.97 4.79
CA LYS A 316 2.28 -19.12 5.97
C LYS A 316 1.55 -20.44 5.97
N SER A 317 1.59 -21.11 7.12
CA SER A 317 0.77 -22.29 7.39
C SER A 317 -0.35 -21.88 8.33
N PHE A 318 -1.58 -21.88 7.81
CA PHE A 318 -2.78 -21.65 8.59
C PHE A 318 -3.40 -22.97 9.04
N GLU A 319 -4.11 -22.93 10.17
CA GLU A 319 -4.87 -24.06 10.68
C GLU A 319 -6.37 -23.79 10.58
N GLY A 320 -7.09 -24.70 9.91
CA GLY A 320 -8.53 -24.69 9.77
C GLY A 320 -9.25 -25.15 11.04
N LYS A 321 -10.38 -24.48 11.32
CA LYS A 321 -11.32 -24.90 12.36
C LYS A 321 -11.85 -26.31 12.08
N PHE A 322 -12.13 -26.58 10.80
CA PHE A 322 -12.60 -27.85 10.27
C PHE A 322 -11.63 -28.34 9.17
N PRO A 323 -11.59 -29.66 8.90
CA PRO A 323 -10.87 -30.15 7.73
C PRO A 323 -11.51 -29.60 6.44
N LEU A 324 -10.68 -29.36 5.44
CA LEU A 324 -11.09 -29.03 4.08
C LEU A 324 -11.92 -30.19 3.49
N SER A 325 -12.90 -29.84 2.66
CA SER A 325 -13.70 -30.84 1.93
C SER A 325 -12.86 -31.55 0.87
N ASP A 326 -11.96 -30.81 0.24
CA ASP A 326 -11.14 -31.23 -0.89
C ASP A 326 -9.71 -30.73 -0.70
N GLU A 327 -8.76 -31.43 -1.32
CA GLU A 327 -7.39 -30.94 -1.41
C GLU A 327 -7.31 -29.73 -2.33
N ILE A 328 -6.48 -28.77 -1.95
CA ILE A 328 -6.22 -27.56 -2.73
C ILE A 328 -4.76 -27.63 -3.21
N ASP A 329 -4.53 -27.40 -4.49
CA ASP A 329 -3.19 -27.28 -5.07
C ASP A 329 -3.11 -26.03 -5.95
N LYS A 330 -2.15 -25.15 -5.67
CA LYS A 330 -1.74 -23.99 -6.48
C LYS A 330 -2.88 -23.20 -7.11
N VAL A 331 -3.59 -22.44 -6.28
CA VAL A 331 -4.73 -21.62 -6.73
C VAL A 331 -4.81 -20.32 -5.95
N VAL A 332 -5.33 -19.28 -6.59
CA VAL A 332 -5.62 -18.03 -5.90
C VAL A 332 -6.98 -18.11 -5.23
N GLY A 333 -7.11 -17.60 -4.02
CA GLY A 333 -8.37 -17.57 -3.30
C GLY A 333 -8.38 -16.61 -2.12
N ASP A 334 -9.54 -16.47 -1.51
CA ASP A 334 -9.70 -15.68 -0.29
C ASP A 334 -9.70 -16.63 0.92
N ILE A 335 -8.89 -16.31 1.95
CA ILE A 335 -8.82 -17.05 3.22
C ILE A 335 -9.55 -16.23 4.28
N THR A 336 -10.60 -16.79 4.87
CA THR A 336 -11.33 -16.16 5.98
C THR A 336 -10.87 -16.77 7.30
N VAL A 337 -10.34 -15.92 8.18
CA VAL A 337 -9.86 -16.28 9.52
C VAL A 337 -10.81 -15.72 10.57
N GLU A 338 -11.14 -16.51 11.58
CA GLU A 338 -11.91 -16.11 12.75
C GLU A 338 -11.27 -16.77 13.98
N ASN A 339 -11.01 -15.99 15.03
CA ASN A 339 -10.33 -16.48 16.23
C ASN A 339 -9.08 -17.33 15.91
N GLN A 340 -8.19 -16.81 15.07
CA GLN A 340 -6.91 -17.43 14.64
C GLN A 340 -7.05 -18.76 13.86
N LYS A 341 -8.27 -19.16 13.47
CA LYS A 341 -8.51 -20.36 12.68
C LYS A 341 -9.14 -20.02 11.34
N VAL A 342 -8.77 -20.75 10.29
CA VAL A 342 -9.44 -20.63 8.98
C VAL A 342 -10.84 -21.23 9.10
N VAL A 343 -11.85 -20.42 8.78
CA VAL A 343 -13.26 -20.83 8.83
C VAL A 343 -13.87 -20.99 7.44
N GLN A 344 -13.28 -20.36 6.41
CA GLN A 344 -13.73 -20.47 5.02
C GLN A 344 -12.58 -20.19 4.06
N ILE A 345 -12.56 -20.89 2.93
CA ILE A 345 -11.71 -20.60 1.78
C ILE A 345 -12.61 -20.45 0.55
N SER A 346 -12.41 -19.38 -0.22
CA SER A 346 -13.14 -19.13 -1.47
C SER A 346 -12.15 -19.15 -2.63
N LEU A 347 -12.13 -20.24 -3.39
CA LEU A 347 -11.21 -20.43 -4.52
C LEU A 347 -11.63 -19.59 -5.73
N LYS A 348 -10.64 -19.14 -6.50
CA LYS A 348 -10.83 -18.38 -7.76
C LYS A 348 -10.11 -19.16 -8.89
N PRO A 349 -10.75 -20.22 -9.43
CA PRO A 349 -10.10 -21.14 -10.38
C PRO A 349 -10.05 -20.60 -11.81
N ASP A 350 -10.86 -19.58 -12.14
CA ASP A 350 -10.96 -19.07 -13.51
C ASP A 350 -9.68 -18.32 -13.89
N ILE A 351 -8.97 -18.85 -14.88
CA ILE A 351 -7.73 -18.30 -15.41
C ILE A 351 -7.93 -17.98 -16.88
N ILE A 352 -7.47 -16.81 -17.30
CA ILE A 352 -7.33 -16.43 -18.70
C ILE A 352 -5.85 -16.32 -19.08
N GLN A 353 -5.57 -16.59 -20.34
CA GLN A 353 -4.23 -16.61 -20.90
C GLN A 353 -4.23 -15.85 -22.22
N GLY A 354 -3.20 -15.06 -22.47
CA GLY A 354 -3.03 -14.33 -23.72
C GLY A 354 -1.97 -13.26 -23.62
N LYS A 355 -1.55 -12.74 -24.78
CA LYS A 355 -0.59 -11.65 -24.85
C LYS A 355 -1.14 -10.39 -24.19
N VAL A 356 -0.35 -9.75 -23.34
CA VAL A 356 -0.71 -8.46 -22.75
C VAL A 356 -0.57 -7.37 -23.82
N LEU A 357 -1.65 -6.69 -24.16
CA LEU A 357 -1.66 -5.66 -25.21
C LEU A 357 -1.48 -4.24 -24.67
N GLN A 358 -1.94 -4.00 -23.44
CA GLN A 358 -1.86 -2.70 -22.76
C GLN A 358 -2.01 -2.94 -21.24
N SER A 359 -1.32 -2.16 -20.41
CA SER A 359 -1.57 -2.14 -18.97
C SER A 359 -1.79 -0.70 -18.52
N GLY A 360 -2.92 -0.47 -17.85
CA GLY A 360 -3.27 0.80 -17.22
C GLY A 360 -3.10 0.76 -15.71
N LYS A 361 -3.62 1.80 -15.03
CA LYS A 361 -3.64 1.86 -13.56
C LYS A 361 -4.68 0.92 -12.94
N ASP A 362 -5.78 0.69 -13.65
CA ASP A 362 -6.98 0.02 -13.17
C ASP A 362 -7.49 -1.07 -14.13
N PHE A 363 -6.76 -1.36 -15.21
CA PHE A 363 -7.08 -2.42 -16.15
C PHE A 363 -5.84 -3.06 -16.77
N ILE A 364 -6.01 -4.27 -17.28
CA ILE A 364 -5.07 -4.92 -18.20
C ILE A 364 -5.85 -5.34 -19.45
N GLU A 365 -5.32 -5.04 -20.62
CA GLU A 365 -5.85 -5.53 -21.89
C GLU A 365 -5.14 -6.83 -22.27
N VAL A 366 -5.89 -7.91 -22.37
CA VAL A 366 -5.38 -9.23 -22.75
C VAL A 366 -5.95 -9.61 -24.12
N GLU A 367 -5.08 -10.07 -25.02
CA GLU A 367 -5.48 -10.54 -26.35
C GLU A 367 -6.60 -11.60 -26.24
N GLY A 368 -7.64 -11.45 -27.06
CA GLY A 368 -8.85 -12.29 -27.01
C GLY A 368 -9.92 -11.83 -26.00
N TYR A 369 -9.52 -11.22 -24.88
CA TYR A 369 -10.43 -10.83 -23.80
C TYR A 369 -10.74 -9.33 -23.75
N GLY A 370 -9.86 -8.48 -24.28
CA GLY A 370 -9.99 -7.02 -24.23
C GLY A 370 -9.58 -6.46 -22.88
N LYS A 371 -10.07 -5.24 -22.56
CA LYS A 371 -9.73 -4.54 -21.32
C LYS A 371 -10.51 -5.11 -20.14
N ILE A 372 -9.78 -5.65 -19.16
CA ILE A 372 -10.37 -6.24 -17.96
C ILE A 372 -9.97 -5.38 -16.75
N PRO A 373 -10.93 -4.92 -15.95
CA PRO A 373 -10.65 -4.13 -14.75
C PRO A 373 -9.89 -4.93 -13.69
N LEU A 374 -9.08 -4.24 -12.89
CA LEU A 374 -8.37 -4.82 -11.75
C LEU A 374 -9.27 -4.85 -10.50
N ASP A 375 -9.13 -5.90 -9.70
CA ASP A 375 -9.65 -5.93 -8.34
C ASP A 375 -8.91 -4.91 -7.45
N GLN A 376 -9.58 -4.37 -6.43
CA GLN A 376 -8.97 -3.39 -5.53
C GLN A 376 -7.78 -3.99 -4.75
N ASP A 377 -7.85 -5.28 -4.43
CA ASP A 377 -6.83 -6.02 -3.70
C ASP A 377 -6.02 -6.92 -4.65
N TYR A 378 -5.95 -6.56 -5.94
CA TYR A 378 -5.24 -7.32 -6.98
C TYR A 378 -3.76 -7.56 -6.60
N LYS A 379 -3.28 -8.78 -6.82
CA LYS A 379 -1.90 -9.20 -6.48
C LYS A 379 -1.16 -9.76 -7.68
N ILE A 380 0.16 -9.60 -7.68
CA ILE A 380 1.04 -10.12 -8.73
C ILE A 380 2.02 -11.08 -8.09
N TYR A 381 2.01 -12.31 -8.56
CA TYR A 381 2.84 -13.39 -8.07
C TYR A 381 3.81 -13.83 -9.15
N LYS A 382 5.10 -13.87 -8.81
CA LYS A 382 6.09 -14.59 -9.58
C LYS A 382 6.10 -16.03 -9.09
N ILE A 383 5.62 -16.95 -9.90
CA ILE A 383 5.47 -18.37 -9.53
C ILE A 383 6.52 -19.29 -10.17
N TYR A 384 7.49 -18.71 -10.89
CA TYR A 384 8.67 -19.40 -11.38
C TYR A 384 9.90 -19.11 -10.52
N GLY A 385 10.83 -20.07 -10.45
CA GLY A 385 11.99 -19.95 -9.59
C GLY A 385 11.57 -19.81 -8.13
N GLU A 386 12.07 -18.76 -7.46
CA GLU A 386 11.66 -18.42 -6.10
C GLU A 386 10.34 -17.62 -6.09
N LEU A 387 9.36 -18.12 -5.35
CA LEU A 387 8.06 -17.49 -5.17
C LEU A 387 8.21 -16.10 -4.56
N ALA A 388 7.71 -15.08 -5.26
CA ALA A 388 7.77 -13.70 -4.82
C ALA A 388 6.50 -12.93 -5.21
N MET A 389 6.27 -11.79 -4.55
CA MET A 389 5.31 -10.81 -5.04
C MET A 389 6.03 -9.77 -5.90
N GLU A 390 5.36 -9.31 -6.93
CA GLU A 390 5.91 -8.38 -7.93
C GLU A 390 5.06 -7.11 -8.04
N SER A 391 5.55 -6.14 -8.81
CA SER A 391 4.85 -4.88 -9.09
C SER A 391 4.19 -4.89 -10.48
N THR A 392 3.29 -3.94 -10.75
CA THR A 392 2.59 -3.84 -12.04
C THR A 392 3.54 -3.73 -13.23
N ASN A 393 4.72 -3.12 -13.05
CA ASN A 393 5.71 -3.00 -14.12
C ASN A 393 6.26 -4.37 -14.56
N SER A 394 6.18 -5.39 -13.70
CA SER A 394 6.60 -6.76 -14.00
C SER A 394 5.63 -7.48 -14.96
N ILE A 395 4.44 -6.93 -15.24
CA ILE A 395 3.50 -7.43 -16.24
C ILE A 395 3.87 -6.84 -17.60
N LEU A 396 4.66 -7.56 -18.36
CA LEU A 396 5.23 -7.06 -19.60
C LEU A 396 4.21 -7.08 -20.74
N VAL A 397 3.99 -5.92 -21.34
CA VAL A 397 3.23 -5.80 -22.59
C VAL A 397 3.96 -6.56 -23.70
N GLY A 398 3.23 -7.10 -24.67
CA GLY A 398 3.78 -7.84 -25.81
C GLY A 398 4.10 -9.30 -25.54
N TYR A 399 3.90 -9.78 -24.31
CA TYR A 399 4.22 -11.14 -23.89
C TYR A 399 3.03 -11.84 -23.23
N ASP A 400 3.02 -13.17 -23.28
CA ASP A 400 2.01 -14.07 -22.72
C ASP A 400 2.56 -14.92 -21.54
N THR A 401 3.65 -14.45 -20.93
CA THR A 401 4.33 -15.10 -19.78
C THR A 401 3.53 -15.04 -18.47
N THR A 402 2.38 -14.36 -18.49
CA THR A 402 1.56 -14.08 -17.32
C THR A 402 0.14 -14.61 -17.51
N ASP A 403 -0.31 -15.44 -16.57
CA ASP A 403 -1.70 -15.87 -16.48
C ASP A 403 -2.48 -14.93 -15.56
N PHE A 404 -3.76 -14.72 -15.83
CA PHE A 404 -4.60 -13.83 -15.05
C PHE A 404 -5.75 -14.60 -14.41
N VAL A 405 -5.79 -14.59 -13.08
CA VAL A 405 -6.93 -15.13 -12.32
C VAL A 405 -8.04 -14.09 -12.32
N VAL A 406 -9.23 -14.47 -12.77
CA VAL A 406 -10.39 -13.59 -12.92
C VAL A 406 -11.50 -14.03 -11.97
N SER A 407 -12.14 -13.07 -11.30
CA SER A 407 -13.32 -13.33 -10.47
C SER A 407 -14.25 -12.12 -10.52
N GLY A 408 -15.55 -12.35 -10.72
CA GLY A 408 -16.52 -11.27 -10.85
C GLY A 408 -16.24 -10.31 -12.01
N GLY A 409 -15.60 -10.79 -13.09
CA GLY A 409 -15.21 -9.96 -14.24
C GLY A 409 -14.02 -9.04 -14.01
N LYS A 410 -13.30 -9.19 -12.89
CA LYS A 410 -12.09 -8.44 -12.55
C LYS A 410 -10.89 -9.35 -12.41
N ILE A 411 -9.71 -8.86 -12.75
CA ILE A 411 -8.47 -9.58 -12.47
C ILE A 411 -8.19 -9.50 -10.98
N SER A 412 -8.21 -10.66 -10.32
CA SER A 412 -7.90 -10.85 -8.90
C SER A 412 -6.41 -11.05 -8.65
N ALA A 413 -5.71 -11.71 -9.58
CA ALA A 413 -4.26 -11.85 -9.52
C ALA A 413 -3.63 -12.08 -10.90
N ALA A 414 -2.35 -11.71 -11.04
CA ALA A 414 -1.49 -12.12 -12.14
C ALA A 414 -0.42 -13.10 -11.65
N LEU A 415 -0.17 -14.12 -12.46
CA LEU A 415 0.75 -15.21 -12.18
C LEU A 415 1.82 -15.21 -13.27
N ILE A 416 2.99 -14.64 -12.98
CA ILE A 416 4.14 -14.64 -13.88
C ILE A 416 4.77 -16.04 -13.82
N LYS A 417 4.66 -16.79 -14.92
CA LYS A 417 4.98 -18.23 -15.00
C LYS A 417 6.39 -18.53 -15.45
N GLU A 418 7.07 -17.55 -16.03
CA GLU A 418 8.43 -17.71 -16.53
C GLU A 418 9.14 -16.36 -16.65
N SER A 419 10.47 -16.42 -16.72
CA SER A 419 11.28 -15.26 -17.06
C SER A 419 11.08 -14.90 -18.53
N ILE A 420 11.04 -13.60 -18.82
CA ILE A 420 10.98 -13.14 -20.20
C ILE A 420 12.18 -13.57 -21.04
N LYS A 421 11.89 -13.96 -22.28
CA LYS A 421 12.85 -14.01 -23.38
C LYS A 421 12.48 -12.90 -24.35
N ALA A 422 13.34 -11.89 -24.48
CA ALA A 422 13.06 -10.71 -25.29
C ALA A 422 13.21 -11.01 -26.79
N GLU A 423 12.26 -11.75 -27.36
CA GLU A 423 12.26 -12.16 -28.76
C GLU A 423 11.70 -11.06 -29.67
N ASN A 424 10.70 -10.32 -29.19
CA ASN A 424 10.00 -9.27 -29.94
C ASN A 424 10.08 -7.92 -29.24
N ILE A 425 10.03 -6.85 -30.03
CA ILE A 425 9.92 -5.49 -29.53
C ILE A 425 8.70 -4.81 -30.14
N ARG A 426 8.07 -3.95 -29.34
CA ARG A 426 6.88 -3.17 -29.72
C ARG A 426 7.26 -1.70 -29.69
N VAL A 427 7.20 -1.04 -30.84
CA VAL A 427 7.62 0.35 -31.06
C VAL A 427 6.39 1.21 -31.30
N LEU A 428 6.15 2.19 -30.43
CA LEU A 428 5.09 3.18 -30.60
C LEU A 428 5.49 4.16 -31.71
N ILE A 429 4.69 4.24 -32.76
CA ILE A 429 4.95 5.12 -33.90
C ILE A 429 4.31 6.47 -33.65
N LYS A 430 5.11 7.52 -33.57
CA LYS A 430 4.64 8.90 -33.37
C LYS A 430 4.06 9.49 -34.65
N THR A 431 3.28 10.55 -34.52
CA THR A 431 2.79 11.38 -35.64
C THR A 431 3.95 11.96 -36.46
N THR A 432 3.64 12.57 -37.60
CA THR A 432 4.62 13.26 -38.45
C THR A 432 5.58 14.13 -37.63
N ASP A 433 6.88 14.01 -37.96
CA ASP A 433 8.00 14.67 -37.26
C ASP A 433 8.08 14.41 -35.74
N TYR A 434 7.61 13.24 -35.30
CA TYR A 434 7.71 12.76 -33.91
C TYR A 434 6.98 13.63 -32.87
N THR A 435 5.92 14.33 -33.29
CA THR A 435 5.28 15.40 -32.50
C THR A 435 4.28 14.90 -31.44
N GLY A 436 3.70 13.72 -31.59
CA GLY A 436 2.70 13.18 -30.67
C GLY A 436 2.47 11.68 -30.86
N TYR A 437 1.67 11.06 -29.97
CA TYR A 437 1.39 9.62 -30.01
C TYR A 437 0.09 9.26 -30.74
N TYR A 438 -0.86 10.18 -30.81
CA TYR A 438 -2.21 9.91 -31.31
C TYR A 438 -2.37 10.38 -32.75
N HIS A 439 -2.85 9.49 -33.60
CA HIS A 439 -3.12 9.72 -35.01
C HIS A 439 -4.62 9.86 -35.23
N ASN A 440 -5.06 10.81 -36.05
CA ASN A 440 -6.47 10.93 -36.40
C ASN A 440 -6.94 9.83 -37.36
N GLU A 441 -6.05 9.43 -38.26
CA GLU A 441 -6.23 8.36 -39.24
C GLU A 441 -4.89 7.73 -39.60
N VAL A 442 -4.92 6.50 -40.08
CA VAL A 442 -3.75 5.76 -40.57
C VAL A 442 -4.00 5.37 -42.02
N THR A 443 -3.22 5.94 -42.94
CA THR A 443 -3.22 5.50 -44.33
C THR A 443 -1.98 4.67 -44.57
N LEU A 444 -2.14 3.44 -45.07
CA LEU A 444 -1.06 2.49 -45.26
C LEU A 444 -1.18 1.70 -46.57
N THR A 445 -0.07 1.11 -46.99
CA THR A 445 0.04 0.15 -48.10
C THR A 445 1.16 -0.86 -47.80
N SER A 446 1.36 -1.84 -48.66
CA SER A 446 2.48 -2.78 -48.57
C SER A 446 3.06 -3.10 -49.94
N ASP A 447 4.33 -3.54 -49.95
CA ASP A 447 4.99 -4.09 -51.14
C ASP A 447 4.58 -5.55 -51.44
N GLU A 448 3.81 -6.19 -50.55
CA GLU A 448 3.21 -7.51 -50.73
C GLU A 448 1.69 -7.47 -50.51
N GLU A 449 1.01 -8.57 -50.82
CA GLU A 449 -0.35 -8.80 -50.32
C GLU A 449 -0.34 -8.67 -48.79
N PHE A 450 -1.33 -7.98 -48.23
CA PHE A 450 -1.39 -7.74 -46.80
C PHE A 450 -2.82 -7.87 -46.30
N THR A 451 -2.93 -8.06 -44.99
CA THR A 451 -4.19 -8.35 -44.35
C THR A 451 -4.40 -7.47 -43.13
N ILE A 452 -5.64 -7.03 -42.95
CA ILE A 452 -6.07 -6.31 -41.75
C ILE A 452 -7.05 -7.22 -41.01
N GLN A 453 -6.71 -7.56 -39.77
CA GLN A 453 -7.44 -8.47 -38.91
C GLN A 453 -8.00 -7.70 -37.71
N GLY A 454 -9.33 -7.69 -37.56
CA GLY A 454 -10.00 -7.31 -36.31
C GLY A 454 -10.24 -8.54 -35.42
N LYS A 455 -11.04 -8.43 -34.36
CA LYS A 455 -11.25 -9.57 -33.44
C LYS A 455 -11.94 -10.78 -34.09
N LYS A 456 -12.92 -10.54 -34.98
CA LYS A 456 -13.76 -11.60 -35.59
C LYS A 456 -13.57 -11.74 -37.09
N ASN A 457 -13.15 -10.68 -37.77
CA ASN A 457 -13.17 -10.56 -39.23
C ASN A 457 -11.80 -10.14 -39.76
N LYS A 458 -11.51 -10.54 -40.99
CA LYS A 458 -10.28 -10.24 -41.73
C LYS A 458 -10.61 -9.69 -43.11
N LYS A 459 -9.79 -8.77 -43.62
CA LYS A 459 -9.79 -8.38 -45.04
C LYS A 459 -8.37 -8.47 -45.60
N THR A 460 -8.26 -8.91 -46.84
CA THR A 460 -7.00 -9.05 -47.58
C THR A 460 -6.98 -8.04 -48.72
N TYR A 461 -5.80 -7.47 -48.97
CA TYR A 461 -5.56 -6.37 -49.92
C TYR A 461 -4.35 -6.73 -50.78
N ALA A 462 -4.39 -6.34 -52.06
CA ALA A 462 -3.29 -6.60 -52.98
C ALA A 462 -2.07 -5.70 -52.68
N ALA A 463 -0.89 -6.13 -53.13
CA ALA A 463 0.32 -5.30 -53.05
C ALA A 463 0.09 -3.93 -53.72
N GLY A 464 0.52 -2.86 -53.04
CA GLY A 464 0.35 -1.48 -53.48
C GLY A 464 -1.06 -0.90 -53.27
N GLU A 465 -2.03 -1.69 -52.83
CA GLU A 465 -3.36 -1.17 -52.48
C GLU A 465 -3.26 -0.27 -51.25
N THR A 466 -3.98 0.85 -51.27
CA THR A 466 -3.96 1.85 -50.19
C THR A 466 -5.22 1.75 -49.36
N VAL A 467 -5.05 1.66 -48.04
CA VAL A 467 -6.16 1.56 -47.08
C VAL A 467 -6.03 2.67 -46.04
N THR A 468 -7.15 3.36 -45.77
CA THR A 468 -7.25 4.35 -44.70
C THR A 468 -8.10 3.80 -43.55
N ILE A 469 -7.53 3.81 -42.35
CA ILE A 469 -8.15 3.37 -41.10
C ILE A 469 -8.38 4.61 -40.24
N ASN A 470 -9.64 4.90 -39.97
CA ASN A 470 -10.07 5.94 -39.04
C ASN A 470 -10.80 5.27 -37.85
N PRO A 471 -11.23 6.03 -36.82
CA PRO A 471 -11.92 5.47 -35.65
C PRO A 471 -13.22 4.71 -35.95
N ASP A 472 -13.82 4.91 -37.13
CA ASP A 472 -15.08 4.28 -37.56
C ASP A 472 -14.83 3.13 -38.57
N TYR A 473 -13.58 2.75 -38.79
CA TYR A 473 -13.22 1.65 -39.67
C TYR A 473 -13.85 0.34 -39.20
N GLU A 474 -14.50 -0.40 -40.11
CA GLU A 474 -15.35 -1.56 -39.80
C GLU A 474 -14.65 -2.61 -38.94
N LEU A 475 -13.38 -2.93 -39.23
CA LEU A 475 -12.63 -3.95 -38.48
C LEU A 475 -12.12 -3.46 -37.12
N LEU A 476 -12.15 -2.16 -36.86
CA LEU A 476 -11.71 -1.53 -35.62
C LEU A 476 -12.85 -1.46 -34.58
N SER A 477 -14.01 -2.05 -34.84
CA SER A 477 -15.17 -2.04 -33.93
C SER A 477 -14.87 -2.59 -32.54
N ASP A 478 -13.96 -3.58 -32.45
CA ASP A 478 -13.52 -4.18 -31.19
C ASP A 478 -12.31 -3.45 -30.56
N GLY A 479 -11.95 -2.28 -31.11
CA GLY A 479 -10.95 -1.37 -30.55
C GLY A 479 -9.51 -1.59 -31.04
N ARG A 480 -9.21 -2.69 -31.74
CA ARG A 480 -7.86 -2.99 -32.21
C ARG A 480 -7.86 -3.79 -33.51
N VAL A 481 -6.94 -3.48 -34.41
CA VAL A 481 -6.66 -4.27 -35.61
C VAL A 481 -5.17 -4.56 -35.75
N LYS A 482 -4.84 -5.70 -36.33
CA LYS A 482 -3.47 -6.09 -36.68
C LYS A 482 -3.32 -6.12 -38.20
N VAL A 483 -2.23 -5.55 -38.71
CA VAL A 483 -1.86 -5.51 -40.12
C VAL A 483 -0.61 -6.35 -40.32
N GLU A 484 -0.69 -7.32 -41.22
CA GLU A 484 0.38 -8.27 -41.52
C GLU A 484 0.48 -8.51 -43.02
N THR A 485 1.70 -8.63 -43.52
CA THR A 485 1.99 -9.01 -44.91
C THR A 485 1.88 -10.53 -45.09
N ALA A 486 1.75 -10.97 -46.35
CA ALA A 486 1.66 -12.38 -46.70
C ALA A 486 2.93 -13.17 -46.32
N SER A 487 4.10 -12.50 -46.26
CA SER A 487 5.35 -13.06 -45.74
C SER A 487 6.00 -12.13 -44.71
N GLU A 488 6.90 -12.66 -43.89
CA GLU A 488 7.68 -11.89 -42.90
C GLU A 488 8.67 -10.90 -43.54
N LYS A 489 8.94 -11.02 -44.85
CA LYS A 489 9.88 -10.15 -45.57
C LYS A 489 9.24 -8.86 -46.08
N GLY A 490 7.92 -8.88 -46.25
CA GLY A 490 7.13 -7.74 -46.67
C GLY A 490 7.26 -6.55 -45.72
N LYS A 491 6.99 -5.36 -46.24
CA LYS A 491 7.03 -4.11 -45.49
C LYS A 491 5.71 -3.39 -45.60
N ILE A 492 5.28 -2.84 -44.46
CA ILE A 492 4.11 -1.97 -44.38
C ILE A 492 4.59 -0.52 -44.43
N GLN A 493 4.10 0.25 -45.38
CA GLN A 493 4.41 1.67 -45.52
C GLN A 493 3.29 2.52 -44.93
N LEU A 494 3.62 3.43 -44.02
CA LEU A 494 2.66 4.40 -43.47
C LEU A 494 2.67 5.69 -44.30
N LEU A 495 1.63 5.88 -45.11
CA LEU A 495 1.45 7.03 -46.00
C LEU A 495 0.96 8.29 -45.26
N SER A 496 0.26 8.11 -44.13
CA SER A 496 -0.18 9.23 -43.28
C SER A 496 0.92 9.77 -42.35
N VAL A 497 2.07 9.10 -42.27
CA VAL A 497 3.23 9.51 -41.47
C VAL A 497 4.33 10.02 -42.39
N LYS A 498 4.85 11.22 -42.13
CA LYS A 498 6.01 11.76 -42.84
C LYS A 498 7.22 11.87 -41.90
N ARG A 499 8.39 11.54 -42.47
CA ARG A 499 9.72 11.69 -41.88
C ARG A 499 10.60 12.44 -42.88
N MET A 500 11.80 12.85 -42.47
CA MET A 500 12.76 13.53 -43.37
C MET A 500 13.10 12.69 -44.62
N SER A 501 13.10 11.36 -44.51
CA SER A 501 13.36 10.42 -45.60
C SER A 501 12.11 10.02 -46.42
N GLY A 502 10.96 10.63 -46.14
CA GLY A 502 9.67 10.32 -46.78
C GLY A 502 8.75 9.49 -45.88
N ASN A 503 7.87 8.70 -46.51
CA ASN A 503 6.94 7.82 -45.80
C ASN A 503 7.66 6.55 -45.28
N PRO A 504 7.67 6.30 -43.96
CA PRO A 504 8.43 5.20 -43.38
C PRO A 504 7.84 3.83 -43.74
N LYS A 505 8.74 2.84 -43.83
CA LYS A 505 8.41 1.44 -44.14
C LYS A 505 8.89 0.54 -43.00
N TYR A 506 8.01 -0.29 -42.47
CA TYR A 506 8.25 -1.12 -41.30
C TYR A 506 8.21 -2.60 -41.65
N ARG A 507 9.07 -3.38 -41.00
CA ARG A 507 9.01 -4.85 -40.98
C ARG A 507 8.06 -5.33 -39.89
N GLY A 508 7.77 -6.63 -39.89
CA GLY A 508 6.87 -7.23 -38.91
C GLY A 508 5.42 -6.78 -39.11
N SER A 509 4.71 -6.60 -38.01
CA SER A 509 3.28 -6.26 -38.02
C SER A 509 3.03 -4.85 -37.50
N ILE A 510 1.91 -4.27 -37.93
CA ILE A 510 1.43 -2.98 -37.41
C ILE A 510 0.12 -3.24 -36.68
N GLU A 511 0.06 -2.87 -35.41
CA GLU A 511 -1.15 -2.90 -34.60
C GLU A 511 -1.70 -1.47 -34.48
N ILE A 512 -2.99 -1.30 -34.75
CA ILE A 512 -3.66 -0.01 -34.64
C ILE A 512 -4.77 -0.14 -33.60
N ALA A 513 -4.69 0.69 -32.57
CA ALA A 513 -5.62 0.67 -31.45
C ALA A 513 -6.39 1.98 -31.34
N LYS A 514 -7.69 1.88 -31.10
CA LYS A 514 -8.57 3.02 -30.83
C LYS A 514 -8.45 3.43 -29.37
N ASP A 515 -8.13 4.70 -29.16
CA ASP A 515 -8.10 5.37 -27.86
C ASP A 515 -9.08 6.57 -27.87
N ALA A 516 -9.38 7.11 -26.68
CA ALA A 516 -10.21 8.30 -26.55
C ALA A 516 -9.61 9.53 -27.26
N ASN A 517 -8.28 9.60 -27.36
CA ASN A 517 -7.57 10.73 -27.97
C ASN A 517 -7.26 10.54 -29.47
N GLY A 518 -7.53 9.37 -30.05
CA GLY A 518 -7.22 9.04 -31.43
C GLY A 518 -6.76 7.59 -31.60
N LEU A 519 -5.96 7.33 -32.63
CA LEU A 519 -5.39 6.02 -32.93
C LEU A 519 -3.95 5.94 -32.45
N LEU A 520 -3.60 4.86 -31.76
CA LEU A 520 -2.23 4.49 -31.46
C LEU A 520 -1.75 3.48 -32.51
N ILE A 521 -0.50 3.64 -32.96
CA ILE A 521 0.12 2.73 -33.93
C ILE A 521 1.33 2.08 -33.24
N VAL A 522 1.34 0.76 -33.15
CA VAL A 522 2.45 -0.01 -32.58
C VAL A 522 3.01 -0.93 -33.65
N ASN A 523 4.30 -0.84 -33.92
CA ASN A 523 5.02 -1.80 -34.75
C ASN A 523 5.58 -2.93 -33.88
N GLU A 524 5.19 -4.17 -34.15
CA GLU A 524 5.73 -5.36 -33.48
C GLU A 524 6.58 -6.18 -34.45
N LEU A 525 7.83 -6.43 -34.06
CA LEU A 525 8.82 -7.13 -34.87
C LEU A 525 9.86 -7.86 -34.00
N PRO A 526 10.60 -8.85 -34.56
CA PRO A 526 11.70 -9.48 -33.85
C PRO A 526 12.77 -8.47 -33.43
N LEU A 527 13.31 -8.63 -32.22
CA LEU A 527 14.30 -7.71 -31.66
C LEU A 527 15.53 -7.57 -32.57
N GLU A 528 15.99 -8.64 -33.20
CA GLU A 528 17.14 -8.60 -34.12
C GLU A 528 16.84 -7.82 -35.41
N GLU A 529 15.62 -7.91 -35.94
CA GLU A 529 15.23 -7.14 -37.12
C GLU A 529 15.06 -5.64 -36.82
N TYR A 530 14.62 -5.32 -35.60
CA TYR A 530 14.61 -3.95 -35.10
C TYR A 530 16.03 -3.35 -35.11
N LEU A 531 17.04 -4.10 -34.66
CA LEU A 531 18.43 -3.65 -34.66
C LEU A 531 18.96 -3.38 -36.08
N TYR A 532 18.46 -4.07 -37.11
CA TYR A 532 18.83 -3.80 -38.50
C TYR A 532 18.42 -2.40 -38.96
N ALA A 533 17.37 -1.82 -38.37
CA ALA A 533 16.92 -0.46 -38.66
C ALA A 533 17.60 0.58 -37.76
N VAL A 534 17.80 0.27 -36.48
CA VAL A 534 18.40 1.21 -35.51
C VAL A 534 19.86 1.48 -35.80
N ILE A 535 20.68 0.43 -35.95
CA ILE A 535 22.14 0.59 -36.02
C ILE A 535 22.57 1.51 -37.18
N PRO A 536 22.06 1.34 -38.43
CA PRO A 536 22.44 2.22 -39.53
C PRO A 536 21.86 3.64 -39.43
N SER A 537 20.81 3.83 -38.63
CA SER A 537 20.16 5.13 -38.43
C SER A 537 20.91 5.99 -37.41
N GLU A 538 21.59 5.36 -36.44
CA GLU A 538 22.37 6.04 -35.41
C GLU A 538 23.85 6.19 -35.76
N MET A 539 24.41 5.24 -36.54
CA MET A 539 25.82 5.23 -36.87
C MET A 539 26.05 4.92 -38.35
N PRO A 540 26.88 5.72 -39.07
CA PRO A 540 27.21 5.41 -40.45
C PRO A 540 27.94 4.08 -40.60
N THR A 541 27.49 3.27 -41.56
CA THR A 541 28.03 1.91 -41.79
C THR A 541 29.50 1.90 -42.22
N TYR A 542 30.04 3.01 -42.71
CA TYR A 542 31.44 3.13 -43.13
C TYR A 542 32.44 3.22 -41.96
N TYR A 543 31.97 3.28 -40.70
CA TYR A 543 32.85 3.23 -39.52
C TYR A 543 33.49 1.85 -39.27
N GLY A 544 33.05 0.81 -40.00
CA GLY A 544 33.63 -0.53 -39.96
C GLY A 544 32.92 -1.49 -39.01
N MET A 545 33.29 -2.76 -39.07
CA MET A 545 32.55 -3.84 -38.41
C MET A 545 32.64 -3.82 -36.88
N GLU A 546 33.78 -3.47 -36.29
CA GLU A 546 33.93 -3.47 -34.83
C GLU A 546 33.06 -2.40 -34.15
N PRO A 547 33.02 -1.13 -34.63
CA PRO A 547 32.06 -0.16 -34.13
C PRO A 547 30.61 -0.64 -34.26
N LEU A 548 30.23 -1.22 -35.42
CA LEU A 548 28.86 -1.72 -35.64
C LEU A 548 28.48 -2.84 -34.66
N LYS A 549 29.40 -3.75 -34.32
CA LYS A 549 29.18 -4.77 -33.28
C LYS A 549 28.95 -4.15 -31.91
N VAL A 550 29.78 -3.16 -31.53
CA VAL A 550 29.62 -2.44 -30.26
C VAL A 550 28.26 -1.74 -30.21
N GLN A 551 27.89 -1.03 -31.28
CA GLN A 551 26.58 -0.36 -31.37
C GLN A 551 25.43 -1.35 -31.30
N ALA A 552 25.55 -2.52 -31.93
CA ALA A 552 24.54 -3.58 -31.83
C ALA A 552 24.33 -4.05 -30.38
N VAL A 553 25.42 -4.20 -29.61
CA VAL A 553 25.33 -4.56 -28.18
C VAL A 553 24.70 -3.43 -27.36
N CYS A 554 25.09 -2.18 -27.62
CA CYS A 554 24.52 -1.01 -26.95
C CYS A 554 23.02 -0.86 -27.23
N ALA A 555 22.61 -0.90 -28.50
CA ALA A 555 21.22 -0.78 -28.93
C ALA A 555 20.35 -1.93 -28.39
N ARG A 556 20.87 -3.17 -28.37
CA ARG A 556 20.17 -4.31 -27.77
C ARG A 556 19.99 -4.15 -26.27
N SER A 557 21.04 -3.74 -25.56
CA SER A 557 20.98 -3.51 -24.11
C SER A 557 19.99 -2.39 -23.77
N TYR A 558 19.97 -1.33 -24.59
CA TYR A 558 19.01 -0.25 -24.49
C TYR A 558 17.57 -0.76 -24.67
N ALA A 559 17.29 -1.45 -25.77
CA ALA A 559 15.97 -2.03 -26.05
C ALA A 559 15.49 -2.95 -24.92
N TYR A 560 16.37 -3.81 -24.42
CA TYR A 560 16.06 -4.72 -23.32
C TYR A 560 15.72 -3.97 -22.03
N ARG A 561 16.50 -2.93 -21.67
CA ARG A 561 16.23 -2.10 -20.50
C ARG A 561 14.88 -1.42 -20.58
N HIS A 562 14.52 -0.86 -21.74
CA HIS A 562 13.24 -0.18 -21.92
C HIS A 562 12.05 -1.14 -21.89
N LEU A 563 12.23 -2.34 -22.47
CA LEU A 563 11.26 -3.41 -22.37
C LEU A 563 10.98 -3.77 -20.90
N LEU A 564 12.01 -4.02 -20.10
CA LEU A 564 11.86 -4.35 -18.68
C LEU A 564 11.32 -3.18 -17.85
N ALA A 565 11.65 -1.94 -18.21
CA ALA A 565 11.10 -0.76 -17.56
C ALA A 565 9.59 -0.60 -17.83
N ASN A 566 9.11 -1.12 -18.96
CA ASN A 566 7.69 -1.19 -19.33
C ASN A 566 6.99 0.18 -19.26
N SER A 567 7.71 1.26 -19.57
CA SER A 567 7.28 2.65 -19.34
C SER A 567 6.20 3.14 -20.31
N LEU A 568 6.05 2.47 -21.45
CA LEU A 568 5.04 2.76 -22.47
C LEU A 568 3.93 1.68 -22.47
N ASN A 569 3.77 0.94 -21.36
CA ASN A 569 2.75 -0.08 -21.19
C ASN A 569 1.32 0.41 -21.45
N GLN A 570 1.03 1.65 -21.06
CA GLN A 570 -0.25 2.32 -21.31
C GLN A 570 -0.49 2.63 -22.79
N TYR A 571 0.49 2.48 -23.67
CA TYR A 571 0.32 2.62 -25.12
C TYR A 571 0.48 1.28 -25.85
N GLY A 572 0.71 0.20 -25.11
CA GLY A 572 0.94 -1.11 -25.69
C GLY A 572 2.32 -1.27 -26.34
N ALA A 573 3.35 -0.53 -25.90
CA ALA A 573 4.69 -0.52 -26.49
C ALA A 573 5.81 -0.58 -25.44
N HIS A 574 7.04 -0.86 -25.90
CA HIS A 574 8.27 -0.87 -25.09
C HIS A 574 9.10 0.40 -25.28
N VAL A 575 9.17 0.88 -26.52
CA VAL A 575 9.93 2.07 -26.95
C VAL A 575 9.07 2.89 -27.92
N ASP A 576 9.45 4.13 -28.20
CA ASP A 576 8.89 4.91 -29.30
C ASP A 576 9.91 5.08 -30.45
N ASP A 577 9.46 5.57 -31.60
CA ASP A 577 10.30 5.73 -32.79
C ASP A 577 11.11 7.04 -32.83
N SER A 578 11.32 7.70 -31.69
CA SER A 578 12.09 8.94 -31.57
C SER A 578 13.41 8.78 -30.80
N VAL A 579 14.29 9.79 -30.90
CA VAL A 579 15.57 9.85 -30.15
C VAL A 579 15.41 10.47 -28.74
N SER A 580 14.18 10.71 -28.29
CA SER A 580 13.90 11.50 -27.09
C SER A 580 13.86 10.63 -25.83
N TYR A 581 15.03 10.19 -25.32
CA TYR A 581 15.13 9.55 -24.00
C TYR A 581 16.48 9.75 -23.32
#